data_AF-A0A0U0HUL9-F1
#
_entry.id   AF-A0A0U0HUL9-F1
#
_cell.length_a   1.000
_cell.length_b   1.000
_cell.length_c   1.000
_cell.angle_alpha   90.00
_cell.angle_beta   90.00
_cell.angle_gamma   90.00
#
_symmetry.space_group_name_H-M   'P 1'
#
loop_
_entity.id
_entity.type
_entity.pdbx_description
1 polymer ?
#
loop_
_entity_poly.entity_id
_entity_poly.type
_entity_poly.pdbx_seq_one_letter_code
_entity_poly.pdbx_strand_id
1 'polypeptide(L)'
;MPEHTFYVDNLFVFTPLQQVKTRYYLPVDFYRYLIGREDQSVNEQVMIKCIDQQLKVNRLLVDQLDLSQVSHPKMREYLLNHIEITTVISSTLLNRSETAEHLAKKRQLWTYIQQENPKVFQAIRKTMLSRLTKHSVLPDRKLSNVVYQITKSVYGFN
;
A
#
# COMPACT_ATOMS: atom_id res chain seq x y z
N MET A 1 -0.52 -5.19 17.98
CA MET A 1 0.17 -5.13 16.66
C MET A 1 0.89 -6.44 16.43
N PRO A 2 1.03 -6.92 15.19
CA PRO A 2 1.78 -8.16 14.93
C PRO A 2 3.26 -7.95 15.27
N GLU A 3 3.81 -8.81 16.11
CA GLU A 3 5.22 -8.79 16.50
C GLU A 3 6.12 -9.21 15.33
N HIS A 4 7.39 -8.77 15.37
CA HIS A 4 8.42 -9.10 14.38
C HIS A 4 7.99 -8.91 12.91
N THR A 5 7.20 -7.87 12.64
CA THR A 5 6.59 -7.60 11.34
C THR A 5 6.99 -6.20 10.87
N PHE A 6 7.62 -6.10 9.70
CA PHE A 6 7.86 -4.85 8.98
C PHE A 6 6.55 -4.28 8.44
N TYR A 7 6.57 -2.97 8.15
CA TYR A 7 5.43 -2.22 7.59
C TYR A 7 4.25 -2.01 8.56
N VAL A 8 4.42 -2.30 9.85
CA VAL A 8 3.41 -2.07 10.89
C VAL A 8 3.09 -0.58 11.11
N ASP A 9 3.94 0.33 10.62
CA ASP A 9 3.67 1.75 10.53
C ASP A 9 2.39 2.05 9.71
N ASN A 10 2.10 1.24 8.68
CA ASN A 10 0.84 1.33 7.96
C ASN A 10 -0.36 1.12 8.88
N LEU A 11 -0.31 0.09 9.73
CA LEU A 11 -1.35 -0.15 10.73
C LEU A 11 -1.38 0.97 11.78
N PHE A 12 -0.20 1.47 12.18
CA PHE A 12 -0.08 2.48 13.23
C PHE A 12 -0.67 3.83 12.81
N VAL A 13 -0.63 4.16 11.52
CA VAL A 13 -1.33 5.33 10.96
C VAL A 13 -2.79 5.00 10.70
N PHE A 14 -3.08 3.85 10.11
CA PHE A 14 -4.40 3.50 9.60
C PHE A 14 -5.43 3.28 10.71
N THR A 15 -5.10 2.51 11.76
CA THR A 15 -6.04 2.15 12.82
C THR A 15 -6.49 3.38 13.63
N PRO A 16 -5.58 4.22 14.17
CA PRO A 16 -6.01 5.36 14.98
C PRO A 16 -6.72 6.42 14.14
N LEU A 17 -6.30 6.63 12.89
CA LEU A 17 -6.87 7.68 12.04
C LEU A 17 -8.38 7.51 11.82
N GLN A 18 -8.90 6.29 11.84
CA GLN A 18 -10.35 6.01 11.76
C GLN A 18 -11.13 6.61 12.95
N GLN A 19 -10.48 6.84 14.09
CA GLN A 19 -11.08 7.36 15.33
C GLN A 19 -10.80 8.84 15.55
N VAL A 20 -9.90 9.43 14.78
CA VAL A 20 -9.46 10.83 14.96
C VAL A 20 -10.54 11.80 14.48
N LYS A 21 -10.96 12.71 15.36
CA LYS A 21 -11.95 13.76 15.07
C LYS A 21 -11.31 15.09 14.67
N THR A 22 -10.17 15.42 15.27
CA THR A 22 -9.47 16.68 15.08
C THR A 22 -7.99 16.43 14.83
N ARG A 23 -7.38 17.20 13.93
CA ARG A 23 -5.94 17.15 13.63
C ARG A 23 -5.42 18.57 13.53
N TYR A 24 -4.20 18.77 13.99
CA TYR A 24 -3.47 20.02 13.84
C TYR A 24 -2.18 19.72 13.08
N TYR A 25 -1.91 20.53 12.04
CA TYR A 25 -0.68 20.44 11.27
C TYR A 25 0.23 21.58 11.67
N LEU A 26 1.43 21.25 12.14
CA LEU A 26 2.45 22.22 12.52
C LEU A 26 3.56 22.23 11.44
N PRO A 27 3.68 23.29 10.62
CA PRO A 27 4.65 23.35 9.53
C PRO A 27 6.05 23.72 10.03
N VAL A 28 6.69 22.83 10.79
CA VAL A 28 8.05 23.03 11.31
C VAL A 28 8.92 21.80 11.09
N ASP A 29 10.23 22.00 10.95
CA ASP A 29 11.22 20.94 10.77
C ASP A 29 11.53 20.22 12.09
N PHE A 30 10.53 19.51 12.62
CA PHE A 30 10.62 18.85 13.91
C PHE A 30 11.46 17.57 13.88
N TYR A 31 11.47 16.87 12.74
CA TYR A 31 12.10 15.55 12.61
C TYR A 31 12.93 15.48 11.33
N ARG A 32 14.18 15.00 11.46
CA ARG A 32 15.09 14.77 10.33
C ARG A 32 15.25 13.27 10.12
N TYR A 33 14.76 12.78 8.99
CA TYR A 33 14.87 11.38 8.61
C TYR A 33 16.08 11.18 7.68
N LEU A 34 17.02 10.32 8.08
CA LEU A 34 18.17 9.98 7.24
C LEU A 34 17.75 8.99 6.16
N ILE A 35 17.86 9.40 4.90
CA ILE A 35 17.45 8.62 3.71
C ILE A 35 18.70 8.05 3.00
N GLY A 36 18.56 6.89 2.35
CA GLY A 36 19.59 6.34 1.46
C GLY A 36 20.53 5.33 2.11
N ARG A 37 20.15 4.73 3.24
CA ARG A 37 20.92 3.62 3.83
C ARG A 37 20.56 2.31 3.13
N GLU A 38 21.54 1.43 2.97
CA GLU A 38 21.35 0.14 2.30
C GLU A 38 20.46 -0.83 3.09
N ASP A 39 20.41 -0.67 4.41
CA ASP A 39 19.63 -1.49 5.33
C ASP A 39 18.19 -0.99 5.54
N GLN A 40 17.75 0.01 4.78
CA GLN A 40 16.37 0.51 4.88
C GLN A 40 15.38 -0.54 4.42
N SER A 41 14.27 -0.66 5.15
CA SER A 41 13.15 -1.54 4.79
C SER A 41 12.52 -1.19 3.45
N VAL A 42 12.70 0.04 2.97
CA VAL A 42 12.22 0.50 1.65
C VAL A 42 13.15 0.14 0.49
N ASN A 43 14.30 -0.48 0.76
CA ASN A 43 15.18 -1.01 -0.29
C ASN A 43 14.50 -2.19 -0.99
N GLU A 44 14.45 -2.20 -2.32
CA GLU A 44 13.75 -3.22 -3.12
C GLU A 44 14.11 -4.65 -2.72
N GLN A 45 15.39 -4.95 -2.49
CA GLN A 45 15.82 -6.30 -2.10
C GLN A 45 15.31 -6.68 -0.71
N VAL A 46 15.31 -5.74 0.23
CA VAL A 46 14.76 -5.94 1.58
C VAL A 46 13.24 -6.11 1.51
N MET A 47 12.56 -5.31 0.67
CA MET A 47 11.12 -5.41 0.46
C MET A 47 10.70 -6.78 -0.08
N ILE A 48 11.43 -7.31 -1.07
CA ILE A 48 11.18 -8.65 -1.61
C ILE A 48 11.40 -9.72 -0.52
N LYS A 49 12.47 -9.62 0.27
CA LYS A 49 12.72 -10.54 1.40
C LYS A 49 11.61 -10.50 2.46
N CYS A 50 11.02 -9.33 2.69
CA CYS A 50 9.95 -9.11 3.66
C CYS A 50 8.54 -9.20 3.07
N ILE A 51 8.37 -9.76 1.86
CA ILE A 51 7.09 -9.71 1.15
C ILE A 51 5.93 -10.34 1.93
N ASP A 52 6.17 -11.45 2.62
CA ASP A 52 5.12 -12.13 3.40
C ASP A 52 4.62 -11.27 4.57
N GLN A 53 5.51 -10.47 5.17
CA GLN A 53 5.14 -9.52 6.21
C GLN A 53 4.32 -8.36 5.63
N GLN A 54 4.67 -7.87 4.45
CA GLN A 54 3.89 -6.86 3.75
C GLN A 54 2.49 -7.36 3.36
N LEU A 55 2.39 -8.61 2.90
CA LEU A 55 1.11 -9.25 2.60
C LEU A 55 0.25 -9.43 3.86
N LYS A 56 0.86 -9.81 4.99
CA LYS A 56 0.17 -9.88 6.29
C LYS A 56 -0.39 -8.52 6.70
N VAL A 57 0.42 -7.45 6.62
CA VAL A 57 -0.04 -6.09 6.91
C VAL A 57 -1.17 -5.67 5.97
N ASN A 58 -1.07 -5.98 4.68
CA ASN A 58 -2.11 -5.65 3.70
C ASN A 58 -3.46 -6.28 4.06
N ARG A 59 -3.46 -7.58 4.39
CA ARG A 59 -4.67 -8.28 4.87
C ARG A 59 -5.24 -7.62 6.12
N LEU A 60 -4.40 -7.30 7.10
CA LEU A 60 -4.82 -6.63 8.32
C LEU A 60 -5.43 -5.24 8.08
N LEU A 61 -4.97 -4.49 7.06
CA LEU A 61 -5.60 -3.21 6.68
C LEU A 61 -7.01 -3.43 6.13
N VAL A 62 -7.20 -4.48 5.33
CA VAL A 62 -8.49 -4.85 4.71
C VAL A 62 -9.48 -5.31 5.77
N ASP A 63 -9.03 -6.13 6.72
CA ASP A 63 -9.83 -6.65 7.83
C ASP A 63 -10.35 -5.53 8.75
N GLN A 64 -9.56 -4.47 8.91
CA GLN A 64 -9.88 -3.35 9.80
C GLN A 64 -10.80 -2.29 9.20
N LEU A 65 -11.05 -2.33 7.88
CA LEU A 65 -11.82 -1.28 7.22
C LEU A 65 -13.30 -1.68 7.02
N ASP A 66 -14.16 -1.18 7.90
CA ASP A 66 -15.60 -1.14 7.65
C ASP A 66 -16.01 0.21 7.03
N LEU A 67 -16.21 0.21 5.71
CA LEU A 67 -16.64 1.39 4.95
C LEU A 67 -17.99 1.97 5.38
N SER A 68 -18.83 1.19 6.05
CA SER A 68 -20.13 1.66 6.58
C SER A 68 -19.96 2.58 7.78
N GLN A 69 -18.86 2.43 8.55
CA GLN A 69 -18.56 3.25 9.72
C GLN A 69 -17.83 4.56 9.36
N VAL A 70 -17.32 4.67 8.14
CA VAL A 70 -16.59 5.87 7.70
C VAL A 70 -17.56 6.86 7.04
N SER A 71 -18.07 7.81 7.82
CA SER A 71 -19.05 8.79 7.33
C SER A 71 -18.46 9.83 6.38
N HIS A 72 -17.27 10.37 6.69
CA HIS A 72 -16.70 11.49 5.96
C HIS A 72 -16.08 11.07 4.61
N PRO A 73 -16.50 11.64 3.46
CA PRO A 73 -16.04 11.24 2.13
C PRO A 73 -14.51 11.28 1.95
N LYS A 74 -13.85 12.34 2.40
CA LYS A 74 -12.38 12.45 2.31
C LYS A 74 -11.63 11.42 3.16
N MET A 75 -12.20 11.02 4.30
CA MET A 75 -11.60 9.98 5.15
C MET A 75 -11.74 8.62 4.47
N ARG A 76 -12.94 8.34 3.92
CA ARG A 76 -13.19 7.14 3.13
C ARG A 76 -12.22 7.03 1.96
N GLU A 77 -12.04 8.11 1.21
CA GLU A 77 -11.09 8.17 0.09
C GLU A 77 -9.65 7.92 0.55
N TYR A 78 -9.21 8.56 1.65
CA TYR A 78 -7.87 8.37 2.20
C TYR A 78 -7.62 6.90 2.59
N LEU A 79 -8.52 6.28 3.35
CA LEU A 79 -8.37 4.90 3.80
C LEU A 79 -8.37 3.92 2.62
N LEU A 80 -9.24 4.12 1.63
CA LEU A 80 -9.24 3.32 0.41
C LEU A 80 -7.94 3.47 -0.39
N ASN A 81 -7.46 4.70 -0.56
CA ASN A 81 -6.19 4.97 -1.23
C ASN A 81 -5.00 4.33 -0.49
N HIS A 82 -5.02 4.28 0.84
CA HIS A 82 -3.98 3.65 1.65
C HIS A 82 -3.89 2.14 1.37
N ILE A 83 -5.05 1.45 1.37
CA ILE A 83 -5.11 0.02 1.03
C ILE A 83 -4.71 -0.20 -0.43
N GLU A 84 -5.19 0.64 -1.35
CA GLU A 84 -4.84 0.56 -2.78
C GLU A 84 -3.32 0.66 -2.99
N ILE A 85 -2.67 1.69 -2.46
CA ILE A 85 -1.22 1.90 -2.63
C ILE A 85 -0.45 0.71 -2.05
N THR A 86 -0.81 0.26 -0.85
CA THR A 86 -0.16 -0.91 -0.21
C THR A 86 -0.33 -2.17 -1.08
N THR A 87 -1.49 -2.34 -1.71
CA THR A 87 -1.81 -3.48 -2.60
C THR A 87 -1.07 -3.40 -3.93
N VAL A 88 -0.94 -2.20 -4.50
CA VAL A 88 -0.18 -1.94 -5.73
C VAL A 88 1.29 -2.23 -5.49
N ILE A 89 1.89 -1.71 -4.42
CA ILE A 89 3.29 -1.98 -4.06
C ILE A 89 3.51 -3.49 -3.91
N SER A 90 2.67 -4.17 -3.12
CA SER A 90 2.75 -5.62 -2.92
C SER A 90 2.65 -6.40 -4.25
N SER A 91 1.67 -6.05 -5.08
CA SER A 91 1.47 -6.69 -6.40
C SER A 91 2.65 -6.46 -7.34
N THR A 92 3.29 -5.29 -7.24
CA THR A 92 4.41 -4.93 -8.11
C THR A 92 5.68 -5.66 -7.71
N LEU A 93 5.98 -5.75 -6.41
CA LEU A 93 7.09 -6.55 -5.89
C LEU A 93 6.94 -8.03 -6.25
N LEU A 94 5.73 -8.58 -6.12
CA LEU A 94 5.45 -9.96 -6.49
C LEU A 94 5.64 -10.20 -8.00
N ASN A 95 5.16 -9.29 -8.85
CA ASN A 95 5.39 -9.38 -10.29
C ASN A 95 6.88 -9.34 -10.66
N ARG A 96 7.67 -8.49 -9.98
CA ARG A 96 9.08 -8.25 -10.30
C ARG A 96 9.96 -9.50 -10.19
N SER A 97 9.60 -10.41 -9.29
CA SER A 97 10.34 -11.65 -9.05
C SER A 97 10.14 -12.73 -10.10
N GLU A 98 9.07 -12.63 -10.89
CA GLU A 98 8.69 -13.58 -11.96
C GLU A 98 8.58 -15.07 -11.53
N THR A 99 8.53 -15.38 -10.23
CA THR A 99 8.40 -16.76 -9.74
C THR A 99 6.94 -17.21 -9.67
N ALA A 100 6.70 -18.50 -9.91
CA ALA A 100 5.37 -19.10 -9.78
C ALA A 100 4.77 -18.91 -8.36
N GLU A 101 5.62 -18.97 -7.34
CA GLU A 101 5.24 -18.73 -5.95
C GLU A 101 4.71 -17.30 -5.75
N HIS A 102 5.42 -16.29 -6.24
CA HIS A 102 5.01 -14.90 -6.06
C HIS A 102 3.75 -14.55 -6.88
N LEU A 103 3.61 -15.13 -8.08
CA LEU A 103 2.37 -15.03 -8.85
C LEU A 103 1.19 -15.71 -8.13
N ALA A 104 1.43 -16.81 -7.39
CA ALA A 104 0.42 -17.43 -6.54
C ALA A 104 0.06 -16.55 -5.33
N LYS A 105 1.05 -15.99 -4.61
CA LYS A 105 0.84 -15.04 -3.51
C LYS A 105 0.04 -13.81 -3.93
N LYS A 106 0.30 -13.28 -5.13
CA LYS A 106 -0.46 -12.18 -5.71
C LYS A 106 -1.93 -12.57 -5.90
N ARG A 107 -2.18 -13.70 -6.56
CA ARG A 107 -3.55 -14.23 -6.74
C ARG A 107 -4.25 -14.41 -5.40
N GLN A 108 -3.59 -15.02 -4.42
CA GLN A 108 -4.12 -15.20 -3.07
C GLN A 108 -4.48 -13.88 -2.38
N LEU A 109 -3.64 -12.85 -2.49
CA LEU A 109 -3.97 -11.53 -1.93
C LEU A 109 -5.24 -10.97 -2.56
N TRP A 110 -5.34 -10.96 -3.89
CA TRP A 110 -6.52 -10.42 -4.57
C TRP A 110 -7.78 -11.22 -4.27
N THR A 111 -7.69 -12.55 -4.22
CA THR A 111 -8.79 -13.43 -3.81
C THR A 111 -9.22 -13.15 -2.37
N TYR A 112 -8.27 -12.98 -1.45
CA TYR A 112 -8.55 -12.63 -0.05
C TYR A 112 -9.33 -11.32 0.05
N ILE A 113 -8.84 -10.25 -0.60
CA ILE A 113 -9.51 -8.94 -0.57
C ILE A 113 -10.93 -9.04 -1.14
N GLN A 114 -11.11 -9.80 -2.22
CA GLN A 114 -12.42 -10.01 -2.84
C GLN A 114 -13.39 -10.75 -1.91
N GLN A 115 -12.92 -11.76 -1.17
CA GLN A 115 -13.74 -12.59 -0.29
C GLN A 115 -14.07 -11.87 1.02
N GLU A 116 -13.07 -11.30 1.68
CA GLU A 116 -13.23 -10.68 2.99
C GLU A 116 -13.89 -9.30 2.91
N ASN A 117 -13.55 -8.49 1.90
CA ASN A 117 -14.10 -7.14 1.77
C ASN A 117 -14.45 -6.78 0.32
N PRO A 118 -15.56 -7.32 -0.22
CA PRO A 118 -15.98 -7.08 -1.60
C PRO A 118 -16.15 -5.60 -1.96
N LYS A 119 -16.56 -4.76 -0.99
CA LYS A 119 -16.71 -3.31 -1.19
C LYS A 119 -15.36 -2.63 -1.40
N VAL A 120 -14.36 -2.96 -0.58
CA VAL A 120 -12.98 -2.48 -0.74
C VAL A 120 -12.40 -2.99 -2.06
N PHE A 121 -12.58 -4.27 -2.38
CA PHE A 121 -12.15 -4.83 -3.67
C PHE A 121 -12.71 -4.05 -4.86
N GLN A 122 -14.02 -3.81 -4.89
CA GLN A 122 -14.67 -3.06 -5.96
C GLN A 122 -14.16 -1.61 -6.05
N ALA A 123 -13.99 -0.94 -4.90
CA ALA A 123 -13.48 0.42 -4.85
C ALA A 123 -12.05 0.51 -5.41
N ILE A 124 -11.14 -0.35 -4.95
CA ILE A 124 -9.76 -0.39 -5.42
C ILE A 124 -9.70 -0.71 -6.92
N ARG A 125 -10.45 -1.72 -7.37
CA ARG A 125 -10.48 -2.11 -8.78
C ARG A 125 -10.97 -0.98 -9.68
N LYS A 126 -12.01 -0.24 -9.26
CA LYS A 126 -12.55 0.90 -10.00
C LYS A 126 -11.53 2.05 -10.08
N THR A 127 -10.85 2.37 -8.99
CA THR A 127 -9.84 3.44 -8.95
C THR A 127 -8.63 3.09 -9.80
N MET A 128 -8.11 1.86 -9.69
CA MET A 128 -7.01 1.40 -10.55
C MET A 128 -7.41 1.43 -12.02
N LEU A 129 -8.60 0.92 -12.37
CA LEU A 129 -9.09 0.96 -13.75
C LEU A 129 -9.23 2.40 -14.24
N SER A 130 -9.77 3.31 -13.43
CA SER A 130 -9.87 4.73 -13.78
C SER A 130 -8.51 5.41 -13.97
N ARG A 131 -7.48 4.99 -13.23
CA ARG A 131 -6.12 5.51 -13.38
C ARG A 131 -5.46 4.95 -14.64
N LEU A 132 -5.68 3.67 -14.94
CA LEU A 132 -5.21 3.02 -16.17
C LEU A 132 -5.90 3.58 -17.42
N THR A 133 -7.20 3.91 -17.37
CA THR A 133 -7.90 4.52 -18.51
C THR A 133 -7.59 6.00 -18.68
N LYS A 134 -7.23 6.72 -17.61
CA LYS A 134 -6.75 8.11 -17.69
C LYS A 134 -5.31 8.23 -18.21
N HIS A 135 -4.50 7.18 -18.09
CA HIS A 135 -3.11 7.17 -18.54
C HIS A 135 -2.88 6.06 -19.58
N SER A 136 -2.82 6.42 -20.86
CA SER A 136 -2.36 5.53 -21.93
C SER A 136 -0.83 5.30 -21.88
N VAL A 137 -0.35 4.46 -20.95
CA VAL A 137 1.07 4.01 -20.89
C VAL A 137 1.11 2.58 -20.32
N LEU A 138 1.25 1.49 -21.11
CA LEU A 138 2.41 0.92 -21.87
C LEU A 138 3.42 0.12 -20.99
N PRO A 139 4.23 -0.79 -21.58
CA PRO A 139 4.19 -2.26 -21.57
C PRO A 139 5.07 -2.89 -20.46
N ASP A 140 5.04 -4.22 -20.30
CA ASP A 140 5.63 -5.04 -19.22
C ASP A 140 7.07 -4.72 -18.76
N ARG A 141 7.88 -4.01 -19.55
CA ARG A 141 9.27 -3.65 -19.20
C ARG A 141 9.45 -2.42 -18.31
N LYS A 142 8.37 -1.74 -17.89
CA LYS A 142 8.43 -0.51 -17.05
C LYS A 142 7.90 -0.68 -15.62
N LEU A 143 7.69 -1.91 -15.14
CA LEU A 143 7.16 -2.14 -13.79
C LEU A 143 8.10 -1.63 -12.67
N SER A 144 9.41 -1.75 -12.87
CA SER A 144 10.44 -1.17 -11.98
C SER A 144 10.33 0.36 -11.89
N ASN A 145 9.98 1.04 -12.99
CA ASN A 145 9.76 2.47 -12.99
C ASN A 145 8.45 2.88 -12.30
N VAL A 146 7.46 2.00 -12.17
CA VAL A 146 6.21 2.32 -11.45
C VAL A 146 6.42 2.27 -9.95
N VAL A 147 7.12 1.26 -9.42
CA VAL A 147 7.56 1.29 -8.00
C VAL A 147 8.43 2.51 -7.78
N TYR A 148 9.42 2.75 -8.63
CA TYR A 148 10.31 3.89 -8.50
C TYR A 148 9.59 5.24 -8.58
N GLN A 149 8.62 5.41 -9.49
CA GLN A 149 7.84 6.65 -9.63
C GLN A 149 6.83 6.84 -8.50
N ILE A 150 6.21 5.77 -8.00
CA ILE A 150 5.33 5.83 -6.82
C ILE A 150 6.17 6.15 -5.59
N THR A 151 7.30 5.47 -5.41
CA THR A 151 8.25 5.73 -4.32
C THR A 151 8.81 7.15 -4.41
N LYS A 152 9.18 7.65 -5.59
CA LYS A 152 9.67 9.02 -5.81
C LYS A 152 8.59 10.09 -5.60
N SER A 153 7.35 9.84 -6.03
CA SER A 153 6.21 10.76 -5.88
C SER A 153 5.68 10.83 -4.44
N VAL A 154 5.69 9.70 -3.72
CA VAL A 154 5.17 9.59 -2.35
C VAL A 154 6.22 9.94 -1.29
N TYR A 155 7.50 9.63 -1.53
CA TYR A 155 8.58 9.79 -0.53
C TYR A 155 9.66 10.80 -0.91
N GLY A 156 9.58 11.46 -2.07
CA GLY A 156 10.47 12.59 -2.42
C GLY A 156 11.94 12.19 -2.63
N PHE A 157 12.21 11.02 -3.21
CA PHE A 157 13.57 10.62 -3.57
C PHE A 157 14.07 11.42 -4.80
N ASN A 158 15.20 12.14 -4.67
CA ASN A 158 15.90 12.73 -5.80
C ASN A 158 16.55 11.64 -6.65
#